data_AF-A0A812P4U2-F1
#
_entry.id   AF-A0A812P4U2-F1
#
_cell.length_a   1.000
_cell.length_b   1.000
_cell.length_c   1.000
_cell.angle_alpha   90.00
_cell.angle_beta   90.00
_cell.angle_gamma   90.00
#
_symmetry.space_group_name_H-M   'P 1'
#
loop_
_entity.id
_entity.type
_entity.pdbx_description
1 polymer ?
#
loop_
_entity_poly.entity_id
_entity_poly.type
_entity_poly.pdbx_seq_one_letter_code
_entity_poly.pdbx_strand_id
1 'polypeptide(L)'
;VFYDLASFELSAAGCRNAADQEFIYAAIQSWYGSLDAFTAYVRGPLRDELLADHLGTSLPWNYTLLIATPLITLGMDALAAQVRAGASFHHLVSYGSGVTLGLFGFWWIAVVQLPGYNPKP
;
A
#
# COMPACT_ATOMS: atom_id res chain seq x y z
N VAL A 1 7.43 -2.32 -5.79
CA VAL A 1 7.83 -3.65 -5.29
C VAL A 1 7.94 -4.67 -6.43
N PHE A 2 7.02 -4.73 -7.39
CA PHE A 2 7.07 -5.75 -8.45
C PHE A 2 7.97 -5.45 -9.67
N TYR A 3 8.58 -4.27 -9.76
CA TYR A 3 9.52 -3.94 -10.84
C TYR A 3 10.77 -4.83 -10.83
N ASP A 4 11.21 -5.26 -9.64
CA ASP A 4 12.41 -6.08 -9.47
C ASP A 4 12.26 -7.49 -10.08
N LEU A 5 11.01 -7.95 -10.28
CA LEU A 5 10.71 -9.23 -10.93
C LEU A 5 11.22 -9.28 -12.37
N ALA A 6 11.46 -8.14 -13.03
CA ALA A 6 12.06 -8.11 -14.36
C ALA A 6 13.47 -8.73 -14.40
N SER A 7 14.18 -8.68 -13.27
CA SER A 7 15.52 -9.23 -13.10
C SER A 7 15.54 -10.55 -12.31
N PHE A 8 14.36 -11.09 -11.97
CA PHE A 8 14.24 -12.30 -11.14
C PHE A 8 15.04 -13.46 -11.72
N GLU A 9 15.90 -14.09 -10.93
CA GLU A 9 16.66 -15.29 -11.31
C GLU A 9 16.40 -16.37 -10.27
N LEU A 10 15.90 -17.54 -10.69
CA LEU A 10 15.63 -18.64 -9.76
C LEU A 10 16.91 -19.13 -9.05
N SER A 11 18.05 -19.08 -9.74
CA SER A 11 19.35 -19.47 -9.18
C SER A 11 19.82 -18.56 -8.03
N ALA A 12 19.34 -17.32 -7.97
CA ALA A 12 19.61 -16.38 -6.89
C ALA A 12 18.65 -16.55 -5.70
N ALA A 13 17.61 -17.39 -5.82
CA ALA A 13 16.67 -17.64 -4.75
C ALA A 13 17.31 -18.48 -3.64
N GLY A 14 17.36 -17.92 -2.43
CA GLY A 14 17.90 -18.61 -1.27
C GLY A 14 16.95 -19.68 -0.73
N CYS A 15 17.46 -20.90 -0.52
CA CYS A 15 16.78 -21.97 0.20
C CYS A 15 17.46 -22.20 1.56
N ARG A 16 16.67 -22.61 2.58
CA ARG A 16 17.20 -22.81 3.95
C ARG A 16 18.15 -24.02 4.03
N ASN A 17 17.93 -25.04 3.22
CA ASN A 17 18.81 -26.19 3.07
C ASN A 17 18.76 -26.70 1.61
N ALA A 18 19.73 -27.55 1.23
CA ALA A 18 19.86 -28.07 -0.13
C ALA A 18 18.74 -29.05 -0.53
N ALA A 19 18.17 -29.79 0.42
CA ALA A 19 17.08 -30.72 0.15
C ALA A 19 15.78 -29.99 -0.25
N ASP A 20 15.49 -28.87 0.41
CA ASP A 20 14.38 -27.99 0.08
C ASP A 20 14.55 -27.43 -1.33
N GLN A 21 15.78 -27.03 -1.70
CA GLN A 21 16.08 -26.53 -3.04
C GLN A 21 15.82 -27.57 -4.12
N GLU A 22 16.33 -28.79 -3.94
CA GLU A 22 16.14 -29.88 -4.89
C GLU A 22 14.66 -30.24 -5.04
N PHE A 23 13.93 -30.30 -3.93
CA PHE A 23 12.49 -30.55 -3.92
C PHE A 23 11.71 -29.47 -4.68
N ILE A 24 12.02 -28.19 -4.42
CA ILE A 24 11.38 -27.05 -5.10
C ILE A 24 11.72 -27.06 -6.59
N TYR A 25 12.97 -27.32 -6.97
CA TYR A 25 13.38 -27.34 -8.38
C TYR A 25 12.71 -28.48 -9.13
N ALA A 26 12.59 -29.66 -8.51
CA ALA A 26 11.85 -30.78 -9.08
C ALA A 26 10.36 -30.44 -9.28
N ALA A 27 9.73 -29.80 -8.29
CA ALA A 27 8.35 -29.36 -8.40
C ALA A 27 8.16 -28.32 -9.51
N ILE A 28 9.01 -27.28 -9.56
CA ILE A 28 9.01 -26.26 -10.61
C ILE A 28 9.15 -26.90 -11.98
N GLN A 29 10.11 -27.81 -12.13
CA GLN A 29 10.32 -28.51 -13.40
C GLN A 29 9.11 -29.37 -13.79
N SER A 30 8.43 -29.99 -12.82
CA SER A 30 7.20 -30.76 -13.08
C SER A 30 6.02 -29.90 -13.54
N TRP A 31 5.91 -28.67 -13.04
CA TRP A 31 4.79 -27.77 -13.34
C TRP A 31 5.03 -26.90 -14.57
N TYR A 32 6.27 -26.42 -14.76
CA TYR A 32 6.63 -25.46 -15.80
C TYR A 32 7.49 -26.07 -16.91
N GLY A 33 7.87 -27.34 -16.79
CA GLY A 33 8.71 -28.08 -17.74
C GLY A 33 10.20 -27.78 -17.60
N SER A 34 10.58 -26.57 -17.21
CA SER A 34 11.97 -26.20 -16.92
C SER A 34 12.06 -25.04 -15.92
N LEU A 35 13.23 -24.90 -15.31
CA LEU A 35 13.57 -23.77 -14.42
C LEU A 35 13.58 -22.44 -15.19
N ASP A 36 14.02 -22.46 -16.45
CA ASP A 36 14.03 -21.28 -17.32
C ASP A 36 12.61 -20.85 -17.70
N ALA A 37 11.71 -21.81 -17.97
CA ALA A 37 10.30 -21.54 -18.24
C ALA A 37 9.60 -20.88 -17.04
N PHE A 38 9.92 -21.33 -15.83
CA PHE A 38 9.46 -20.67 -14.61
C PHE A 38 10.02 -19.25 -14.47
N THR A 39 11.32 -19.07 -14.71
CA THR A 39 11.96 -17.75 -14.64
C THR A 39 11.34 -16.78 -15.65
N ALA A 40 11.08 -17.25 -16.88
CA ALA A 40 10.38 -16.48 -17.91
C ALA A 40 8.93 -16.15 -17.52
N TYR A 41 8.21 -17.12 -16.91
CA TYR A 41 6.86 -16.91 -16.39
C TYR A 41 6.82 -15.83 -15.29
N VAL A 42 7.77 -15.86 -14.35
CA VAL A 42 7.86 -14.87 -13.26
C VAL A 42 8.17 -13.47 -13.80
N ARG A 43 9.09 -13.36 -14.78
CA ARG A 43 9.51 -12.08 -15.38
C ARG A 43 8.46 -11.42 -16.25
N GLY A 44 7.62 -12.21 -16.91
CA GLY A 44 6.59 -11.75 -17.84
C GLY A 44 5.19 -11.88 -17.23
N PRO A 45 4.47 -12.99 -17.50
CA PRO A 45 3.08 -13.18 -17.11
C PRO A 45 2.76 -12.79 -15.66
N LEU A 46 3.51 -13.31 -14.69
CA LEU A 46 3.25 -13.04 -13.27
C LEU A 46 3.53 -11.57 -12.92
N ARG A 47 4.61 -10.99 -13.43
CA ARG A 47 4.93 -9.58 -13.22
C ARG A 47 3.82 -8.69 -13.78
N ASP A 48 3.36 -8.99 -14.98
CA ASP A 48 2.35 -8.17 -15.66
C ASP A 48 1.00 -8.28 -14.95
N GLU A 49 0.62 -9.46 -14.44
CA GLU A 49 -0.55 -9.67 -13.59
C GLU A 49 -0.45 -8.85 -12.29
N LEU A 50 0.68 -8.95 -11.59
CA LEU A 50 0.90 -8.23 -10.32
C LEU A 50 0.94 -6.71 -10.51
N LEU A 51 1.49 -6.23 -11.62
CA LEU A 51 1.49 -4.81 -11.97
C LEU A 51 0.08 -4.33 -12.37
N ALA A 52 -0.71 -5.16 -13.06
CA ALA A 52 -2.09 -4.85 -13.40
C ALA A 52 -2.98 -4.77 -12.15
N ASP A 53 -2.83 -5.72 -11.22
CA ASP A 53 -3.60 -5.74 -9.97
C ASP A 53 -3.22 -4.61 -9.02
N HIS A 54 -1.93 -4.21 -8.97
CA HIS A 54 -1.52 -3.08 -8.14
C HIS A 54 -2.09 -1.74 -8.58
N LEU A 55 -2.36 -1.55 -9.86
CA LEU A 55 -3.08 -0.38 -10.36
C LEU A 55 -4.54 -0.33 -9.87
N GLY A 56 -5.10 -1.46 -9.42
CA GLY A 56 -6.47 -1.60 -8.91
C GLY A 56 -6.61 -1.65 -7.38
N THR A 57 -5.51 -1.65 -6.61
CA THR A 57 -5.55 -1.73 -5.14
C THR A 57 -5.96 -0.42 -4.48
N SER A 58 -7.15 0.10 -4.82
CA SER A 58 -7.80 1.11 -4.00
C SER A 58 -8.20 0.46 -2.67
N LEU A 59 -7.75 1.05 -1.56
CA LEU A 59 -8.12 0.56 -0.23
C LEU A 59 -9.65 0.67 -0.11
N PRO A 60 -10.37 -0.43 0.23
CA PRO A 60 -11.82 -0.38 0.28
C PRO A 60 -12.29 0.70 1.27
N TRP A 61 -13.35 1.42 0.90
CA TRP A 61 -13.80 2.64 1.61
C TRP A 61 -14.00 2.46 3.12
N ASN A 62 -14.50 1.29 3.53
CA ASN A 62 -14.67 0.92 4.93
C ASN A 62 -13.35 0.93 5.72
N TYR A 63 -12.24 0.48 5.13
CA TYR A 63 -10.93 0.52 5.77
C TYR A 63 -10.37 1.94 5.81
N THR A 64 -10.62 2.75 4.79
CA THR A 64 -10.26 4.17 4.80
C THR A 64 -10.94 4.92 5.95
N LEU A 65 -12.24 4.67 6.16
CA LEU A 65 -12.97 5.23 7.30
C LEU A 65 -12.45 4.73 8.64
N LEU A 66 -12.12 3.44 8.74
CA LEU A 66 -11.56 2.86 9.96
C LEU A 66 -10.23 3.52 10.36
N ILE A 67 -9.35 3.77 9.38
CA ILE A 67 -8.07 4.45 9.59
C ILE A 67 -8.29 5.93 9.94
N ALA A 68 -9.26 6.59 9.31
CA ALA A 68 -9.58 8.00 9.58
C ALA A 68 -10.23 8.22 10.96
N THR A 69 -10.95 7.22 11.47
CA THR A 69 -11.71 7.30 12.73
C THR A 69 -10.91 7.86 13.91
N PRO A 70 -9.74 7.31 14.30
CA PRO A 70 -8.99 7.84 15.45
C PRO A 70 -8.57 9.30 15.28
N LEU A 71 -8.26 9.73 14.05
CA LEU A 71 -7.85 11.11 13.79
C LEU A 71 -9.04 12.07 13.89
N ILE A 72 -10.21 11.66 13.39
CA ILE A 72 -11.45 12.42 13.53
C ILE A 72 -11.84 12.53 15.00
N THR A 73 -11.80 11.41 15.74
CA THR A 73 -12.09 11.38 17.17
C THR A 73 -11.17 12.31 17.96
N LEU A 74 -9.87 12.31 17.68
CA LEU A 74 -8.90 13.22 18.32
C LEU A 74 -9.24 14.69 18.03
N GLY A 75 -9.60 15.02 16.79
CA GLY A 75 -10.03 16.37 16.43
C GLY A 75 -11.30 16.82 17.16
N MET A 76 -12.28 15.91 17.29
CA MET A 76 -13.52 16.17 18.02
C MET A 76 -13.30 16.34 19.53
N ASP A 77 -12.43 15.52 20.13
CA ASP A 77 -12.11 15.62 21.57
C ASP A 77 -11.44 16.96 21.89
N ALA A 78 -10.47 17.38 21.06
CA ALA A 78 -9.83 18.68 21.20
C ALA A 78 -10.81 19.84 21.02
N LEU A 79 -11.73 19.76 20.05
CA LEU A 79 -12.81 20.76 19.90
C LEU A 79 -13.71 20.82 21.14
N ALA A 80 -14.12 19.67 21.68
CA ALA A 80 -14.95 19.59 22.87
C ALA A 80 -14.24 20.21 24.09
N ALA A 81 -12.94 19.96 24.24
CA ALA A 81 -12.12 20.58 25.29
C ALA A 81 -12.08 22.11 25.17
N GLN A 82 -11.90 22.64 23.96
CA GLN A 82 -11.87 24.09 23.71
C GLN A 82 -13.22 24.76 23.98
N VAL A 83 -14.33 24.11 23.58
CA VAL A 83 -15.68 24.59 23.89
C VAL A 83 -15.91 24.63 25.40
N ARG A 84 -15.50 23.58 26.11
CA ARG A 84 -15.62 23.52 27.58
C ARG A 84 -14.73 24.55 28.29
N ALA A 85 -13.60 24.91 27.69
CA ALA A 85 -12.72 25.97 28.17
C ALA A 85 -13.25 27.39 27.90
N GLY A 86 -14.38 27.53 27.20
CA GLY A 86 -14.96 28.84 26.86
C GLY A 86 -14.17 29.57 25.78
N ALA A 87 -13.52 28.85 24.88
CA ALA A 87 -12.74 29.44 23.80
C ALA A 87 -13.59 30.36 22.91
N SER A 88 -13.02 31.50 22.50
CA SER A 88 -13.68 32.44 21.59
C SER A 88 -14.07 31.76 20.27
N PHE A 89 -15.17 32.19 19.66
CA PHE A 89 -15.64 31.65 18.37
C PHE A 89 -14.56 31.69 17.28
N HIS A 90 -13.76 32.77 17.24
CA HIS A 90 -12.64 32.90 16.29
C HIS A 90 -11.57 31.79 16.46
N HIS A 91 -11.28 31.40 17.70
CA HIS A 91 -10.37 30.28 17.98
C HIS A 91 -10.95 28.94 17.49
N LEU A 92 -12.24 28.69 17.73
CA LEU A 92 -12.89 27.46 17.29
C LEU A 92 -12.90 27.33 15.75
N VAL A 93 -13.19 28.43 15.05
CA VAL A 93 -13.17 28.46 13.58
C VAL A 93 -11.75 28.29 13.04
N SER A 94 -10.76 28.98 13.62
CA SER A 94 -9.36 28.83 13.23
C SER A 94 -8.83 27.41 13.47
N TYR A 95 -9.21 26.79 14.59
CA TYR A 95 -8.82 25.43 14.91
C TYR A 95 -9.50 24.42 13.99
N GLY A 96 -10.82 24.53 13.80
CA GLY A 96 -11.57 23.64 12.93
C GLY A 96 -11.09 23.69 11.48
N SER A 97 -10.82 24.89 10.96
CA SER A 97 -10.26 25.06 9.61
C SER A 97 -8.85 24.48 9.49
N GLY A 98 -7.99 24.68 10.49
CA GLY A 98 -6.64 24.09 10.52
C GLY A 98 -6.66 22.56 10.57
N VAL A 99 -7.52 21.97 11.41
CA VAL A 99 -7.70 20.51 11.50
C VAL A 99 -8.23 19.94 10.19
N THR A 100 -9.18 20.63 9.55
CA THR A 100 -9.74 20.23 8.25
C THR A 100 -8.66 20.28 7.17
N LEU A 101 -7.89 21.36 7.07
CA LEU A 101 -6.80 21.47 6.10
C LEU A 101 -5.69 20.45 6.35
N GLY A 102 -5.40 20.13 7.61
CA GLY A 102 -4.45 19.10 7.99
C GLY A 102 -4.90 17.70 7.56
N LEU A 103 -6.11 17.32 7.94
CA LEU A 103 -6.71 16.02 7.66
C LEU A 103 -7.03 15.80 6.19
N PHE A 104 -7.56 16.80 5.49
CA PHE A 104 -7.97 16.63 4.09
C PHE A 104 -6.89 17.05 3.10
N GLY A 105 -6.01 17.99 3.46
CA GLY A 105 -4.94 18.43 2.58
C GLY A 105 -3.72 17.52 2.68
N PHE A 106 -3.06 17.53 3.84
CA PHE A 106 -1.77 16.82 3.99
C PHE A 106 -1.92 15.30 4.05
N TRP A 107 -3.01 14.80 4.65
CA TRP A 107 -3.26 13.36 4.69
C TRP A 107 -3.63 12.80 3.31
N TRP A 108 -4.40 13.55 2.52
CA TRP A 108 -4.72 13.15 1.13
C TRP A 108 -3.48 13.12 0.26
N ILE A 109 -2.57 14.09 0.40
CA ILE A 109 -1.26 14.07 -0.27
C ILE A 109 -0.49 12.82 0.16
N ALA A 110 -0.46 12.46 1.44
CA ALA A 110 0.23 11.25 1.91
C ALA A 110 -0.39 9.95 1.35
N VAL A 111 -1.72 9.88 1.21
CA VAL A 111 -2.43 8.74 0.62
C VAL A 111 -2.19 8.65 -0.89
N VAL A 112 -2.21 9.78 -1.60
CA VAL A 112 -2.00 9.84 -3.07
C VAL A 112 -0.53 9.69 -3.46
N GLN A 113 0.40 10.11 -2.59
CA GLN A 113 1.86 9.96 -2.78
C GLN A 113 2.38 8.58 -2.35
N LEU A 114 1.53 7.66 -1.89
CA LEU A 114 1.91 6.25 -1.90
C LEU A 114 2.20 5.88 -3.38
N PRO A 115 3.42 5.44 -3.70
CA PRO A 115 3.89 5.35 -5.07
C PRO A 115 3.05 4.33 -5.85
N GLY A 116 2.10 4.83 -6.64
CA GLY A 116 1.17 4.02 -7.42
C GLY A 116 0.13 4.80 -8.25
N TYR A 117 -0.18 6.06 -7.94
CA TYR A 117 -1.14 6.84 -8.73
C TYR A 117 -0.46 7.61 -9.87
N ASN A 118 -0.50 7.04 -11.08
CA ASN A 118 -0.19 7.74 -12.32
C ASN A 118 -1.49 7.97 -13.10
N PRO A 119 -2.15 9.14 -12.97
CA PRO A 119 -3.25 9.48 -13.85
C PRO A 119 -2.63 9.87 -15.20
N LYS A 120 -2.57 8.92 -16.14
CA LYS A 120 -2.41 9.30 -17.54
C LYS A 120 -3.77 9.71 -18.12
N PRO A 121 -3.76 10.68 -19.06
CA PRO A 121 -4.96 11.38 -19.55
C PRO A 121 -5.95 10.47 -20.29
#